data_AF-U7V667-F1
#
_entry.id   AF-U7V667-F1
#
_cell.length_a   1.000
_cell.length_b   1.000
_cell.length_c   1.000
_cell.angle_alpha   90.00
_cell.angle_beta   90.00
_cell.angle_gamma   90.00
#
_symmetry.space_group_name_H-M   'P 1'
#
loop_
_entity.id
_entity.type
_entity.pdbx_description
1 polymer ?
#
loop_
_entity_poly.entity_id
_entity_poly.type
_entity_poly.pdbx_seq_one_letter_code
_entity_poly.pdbx_strand_id
1 'polypeptide(L)'
;MQDNADYILAVEQLAQGAFAERWAAADTLVGLADEWLSNATISAAERDTAAQVVADALCAYIRTPLMPEQEAENPRNTGENPPEKERSFSHGEGQLNEGAEGTLRQHILEAIHQRVRWRLNPEEQVGEYETPLQAQTTPGPWSHLVFDFTGATFCHPVDFSGSHWGRTVSFAGCIFTETADFSSSFYDGEATFEGATYRSGAGFVQCVYHQDVRHTGSVYRTGAEFGSSTYRGTADFSRVIFYGPADFGVSVFCGGPQHPVNFSCCVFAEAADFSKSCFCAYTDFSTVQWMDTAFFEYCIFYDGTAMRGSSFTGEAVFAEAVFLAEANFSDITCEADADFDSCSFYGDYRSEESEYEGAVGFTNVLFLGDVDFAGARFTGDAPSFDEAVFAPGVLTRLPHKNQPSDGHQHTDTVPVMKLTQAPVGARLLPADEAEQAHTLLSTIPHQIATVQGKEGENMNFLTVSDELRAVTESLWEWSQQVRDGE
;
A
#
# COMPACT_ATOMS: atom_id res chain seq x y z
N MET A 1 25.94 -23.24 23.24
CA MET A 1 25.37 -23.18 21.87
C MET A 1 26.20 -22.27 20.99
N GLN A 2 26.50 -21.03 21.41
CA GLN A 2 27.59 -20.24 20.78
C GLN A 2 28.98 -20.90 20.91
N ASP A 3 29.17 -21.74 21.93
CA ASP A 3 30.39 -22.57 22.08
C ASP A 3 30.37 -23.86 21.24
N ASN A 4 29.38 -24.07 20.36
CA ASN A 4 29.37 -25.24 19.48
C ASN A 4 30.50 -25.09 18.44
N ALA A 5 31.43 -26.05 18.43
CA ALA A 5 32.60 -26.01 17.56
C ALA A 5 32.24 -25.97 16.06
N ASP A 6 31.18 -26.67 15.65
CA ASP A 6 30.74 -26.72 14.25
C ASP A 6 30.12 -25.38 13.84
N TYR A 7 29.36 -24.75 14.74
CA TYR A 7 28.84 -23.39 14.51
C TYR A 7 29.97 -22.37 14.37
N ILE A 8 30.91 -22.35 15.32
CA ILE A 8 32.04 -21.41 15.31
C ILE A 8 32.84 -21.55 14.01
N LEU A 9 33.20 -22.80 13.66
CA LEU A 9 33.95 -23.08 12.44
C LEU A 9 33.19 -22.65 11.19
N ALA A 10 31.88 -22.94 11.11
CA ALA A 10 31.07 -22.55 9.96
C ALA A 10 30.94 -21.02 9.83
N VAL A 11 30.77 -20.28 10.93
CA VAL A 11 30.75 -18.80 10.86
C VAL A 11 32.09 -18.24 10.37
N GLU A 12 33.22 -18.76 10.88
CA GLU A 12 34.55 -18.35 10.44
C GLU A 12 34.78 -18.66 8.96
N GLN A 13 34.40 -19.87 8.52
CA GLN A 13 34.52 -20.31 7.14
C GLN A 13 33.61 -19.49 6.22
N LEU A 14 32.38 -19.18 6.61
CA LEU A 14 31.47 -18.34 5.83
C LEU A 14 32.05 -16.94 5.62
N ALA A 15 32.69 -16.36 6.65
CA ALA A 15 33.25 -15.02 6.57
C ALA A 15 34.55 -14.93 5.75
N GLN A 16 35.42 -15.96 5.78
CA GLN A 16 36.80 -15.85 5.28
C GLN A 16 37.26 -17.00 4.36
N GLY A 17 36.45 -18.04 4.20
CA GLY A 17 36.79 -19.21 3.42
C GLY A 17 36.82 -18.99 1.92
N ALA A 18 37.37 -19.96 1.19
CA ALA A 18 37.20 -20.02 -0.26
C ALA A 18 35.71 -20.24 -0.61
N PHE A 19 35.29 -19.96 -1.85
CA PHE A 19 33.88 -20.06 -2.26
C PHE A 19 33.22 -21.39 -1.88
N ALA A 20 33.87 -22.53 -2.16
CA ALA A 20 33.33 -23.85 -1.83
C ALA A 20 33.23 -24.10 -0.31
N GLU A 21 34.16 -23.56 0.47
CA GLU A 21 34.14 -23.65 1.94
C GLU A 21 33.01 -22.78 2.50
N ARG A 22 32.84 -21.56 1.97
CA ARG A 22 31.74 -20.67 2.35
C ARG A 22 30.38 -21.26 2.04
N TRP A 23 30.24 -21.89 0.87
CA TRP A 23 29.03 -22.62 0.50
C TRP A 23 28.71 -23.75 1.49
N ALA A 24 29.70 -24.63 1.74
CA ALA A 24 29.53 -25.73 2.68
C ALA A 24 29.26 -25.24 4.11
N ALA A 25 29.84 -24.10 4.50
CA ALA A 25 29.60 -23.47 5.79
C ALA A 25 28.16 -22.94 5.90
N ALA A 26 27.63 -22.30 4.85
CA ALA A 26 26.22 -21.89 4.80
C ALA A 26 25.29 -23.11 4.96
N ASP A 27 25.53 -24.20 4.23
CA ASP A 27 24.76 -25.44 4.36
C ASP A 27 24.85 -26.04 5.78
N THR A 28 26.04 -25.97 6.39
CA THR A 28 26.26 -26.45 7.77
C THR A 28 25.48 -25.63 8.78
N LEU A 29 25.51 -24.30 8.67
CA LEU A 29 24.75 -23.40 9.54
C LEU A 29 23.25 -23.68 9.44
N VAL A 30 22.73 -23.76 8.22
CA VAL A 30 21.32 -24.06 7.95
C VAL A 30 20.94 -25.42 8.53
N GLY A 31 21.76 -26.45 8.33
CA GLY A 31 21.54 -27.80 8.89
C GLY A 31 21.53 -27.82 10.41
N LEU A 32 22.42 -27.07 11.07
CA LEU A 32 22.44 -26.94 12.53
C LEU A 32 21.15 -26.32 13.06
N ALA A 33 20.64 -25.26 12.42
CA ALA A 33 19.37 -24.66 12.82
C ALA A 33 18.19 -25.64 12.67
N ASP A 34 18.12 -26.39 11.56
CA ASP A 34 17.08 -27.42 11.36
C ASP A 34 17.17 -28.53 12.41
N GLU A 35 18.39 -28.98 12.75
CA GLU A 35 18.62 -29.98 13.79
C GLU A 35 18.16 -29.46 15.17
N TRP A 36 18.53 -28.24 15.53
CA TRP A 36 18.15 -27.65 16.81
C TRP A 36 16.64 -27.45 16.92
N LEU A 37 15.98 -26.94 15.87
CA LEU A 37 14.52 -26.77 15.85
C LEU A 37 13.78 -28.11 15.95
N SER A 38 14.33 -29.18 15.39
CA SER A 38 13.75 -30.53 15.49
C SER A 38 14.10 -31.27 16.78
N ASN A 39 15.02 -30.75 17.61
CA ASN A 39 15.49 -31.42 18.81
C ASN A 39 14.49 -31.38 19.98
N ALA A 40 13.60 -32.37 20.06
CA ALA A 40 12.60 -32.50 21.12
C ALA A 40 13.16 -32.74 22.54
N THR A 41 14.48 -32.85 22.73
CA THR A 41 15.09 -33.08 24.05
C THR A 41 15.36 -31.81 24.84
N ILE A 42 15.36 -30.65 24.19
CA ILE A 42 15.53 -29.32 24.80
C ILE A 42 14.24 -28.51 24.70
N SER A 43 14.10 -27.46 25.52
CA SER A 43 12.89 -26.64 25.54
C SER A 43 12.71 -25.83 24.25
N ALA A 44 11.46 -25.47 23.91
CA ALA A 44 11.18 -24.64 22.73
C ALA A 44 11.99 -23.34 22.74
N ALA A 45 12.02 -22.62 23.87
CA ALA A 45 12.80 -21.39 24.00
C ALA A 45 14.31 -21.59 23.75
N GLU A 46 14.89 -22.73 24.17
CA GLU A 46 16.29 -23.04 23.89
C GLU A 46 16.52 -23.35 22.41
N ARG A 47 15.60 -24.08 21.76
CA ARG A 47 15.66 -24.34 20.30
C ARG A 47 15.61 -23.05 19.50
N ASP A 48 14.64 -22.20 19.81
CA ASP A 48 14.41 -20.93 19.12
C ASP A 48 15.61 -20.01 19.31
N THR A 49 16.15 -19.94 20.53
CA THR A 49 17.38 -19.16 20.82
C THR A 49 18.57 -19.66 20.00
N ALA A 50 18.73 -20.98 19.87
CA ALA A 50 19.83 -21.57 19.10
C ALA A 50 19.69 -21.28 17.60
N ALA A 51 18.49 -21.50 17.05
CA ALA A 51 18.20 -21.27 15.64
C ALA A 51 18.28 -19.79 15.27
N GLN A 52 17.84 -18.89 16.16
CA GLN A 52 17.96 -17.45 15.97
C GLN A 52 19.42 -17.01 15.79
N VAL A 53 20.36 -17.60 16.56
CA VAL A 53 21.80 -17.30 16.43
C VAL A 53 22.36 -17.68 15.05
N VAL A 54 21.80 -18.70 14.39
CA VAL A 54 22.13 -19.03 13.01
C VAL A 54 21.48 -18.05 12.03
N ALA A 55 20.19 -17.75 12.18
CA ALA A 55 19.49 -16.78 11.34
C ALA A 55 20.19 -15.41 11.36
N ASP A 56 20.59 -14.95 12.55
CA ASP A 56 21.35 -13.71 12.75
C ASP A 56 22.69 -13.73 12.01
N ALA A 57 23.42 -14.86 12.04
CA ALA A 57 24.70 -15.01 11.36
C ALA A 57 24.56 -14.99 9.83
N LEU A 58 23.55 -15.68 9.30
CA LEU A 58 23.24 -15.68 7.86
C LEU A 58 22.83 -14.28 7.38
N CYS A 59 21.95 -13.61 8.13
CA CYS A 59 21.53 -12.24 7.85
C CYS A 59 22.70 -11.25 7.93
N ALA A 60 23.56 -11.38 8.95
CA ALA A 60 24.76 -10.56 9.10
C ALA A 60 25.72 -10.73 7.90
N TYR A 61 25.85 -11.95 7.37
CA TYR A 61 26.64 -12.20 6.16
C TYR A 61 26.02 -11.50 4.93
N ILE A 62 24.70 -11.63 4.72
CA ILE A 62 23.99 -10.96 3.61
C ILE A 62 24.12 -9.44 3.68
N ARG A 63 24.13 -8.87 4.89
CA ARG A 63 24.31 -7.41 5.11
C ARG A 63 25.73 -6.92 4.90
N THR A 64 26.72 -7.79 4.66
CA THR A 64 28.08 -7.32 4.40
C THR A 64 28.14 -6.48 3.11
N PRO A 65 28.91 -5.37 3.07
CA PRO A 65 29.00 -4.53 1.89
C PRO A 65 29.52 -5.30 0.67
N LEU A 66 28.86 -5.14 -0.48
CA LEU A 66 29.37 -5.65 -1.76
C LEU A 66 30.52 -4.75 -2.21
N MET A 67 31.70 -5.34 -2.41
CA MET A 67 32.82 -4.63 -3.05
C MET A 67 32.55 -4.53 -4.55
N PRO A 68 32.77 -3.36 -5.18
CA PRO A 68 32.73 -3.25 -6.64
C PRO A 68 33.71 -4.25 -7.26
N GLU A 69 33.33 -4.90 -8.35
CA GLU A 69 34.29 -5.71 -9.12
C GLU A 69 35.47 -4.81 -9.50
N GLN A 70 36.69 -5.20 -9.12
CA GLN A 70 37.87 -4.58 -9.69
C GLN A 70 37.84 -4.93 -11.18
N GLU A 71 37.59 -3.93 -12.03
CA GLU A 71 37.81 -4.03 -13.47
C GLU A 71 39.18 -4.70 -13.67
N ALA A 72 39.18 -5.95 -14.14
CA ALA A 72 40.40 -6.59 -14.56
C ALA A 72 40.99 -5.70 -15.67
N GLU A 73 42.07 -5.00 -15.35
CA GLU A 73 42.81 -4.16 -16.29
C GLU A 73 43.04 -4.95 -17.58
N ASN A 74 42.27 -4.62 -18.62
CA ASN A 74 42.49 -5.12 -19.97
C ASN A 74 43.08 -3.96 -20.79
N PRO A 75 44.40 -3.91 -20.98
CA PRO A 75 45.03 -2.85 -21.73
C PRO A 75 44.81 -3.12 -23.23
N ARG A 76 43.88 -2.41 -23.86
CA ARG A 76 43.91 -2.09 -25.30
C ARG A 76 42.98 -0.94 -25.66
N ASN A 77 43.60 0.23 -25.68
CA ASN A 77 43.20 1.44 -26.37
C ASN A 77 43.07 1.20 -27.89
N THR A 78 41.90 1.47 -28.48
CA THR A 78 41.79 2.08 -29.82
C THR A 78 40.56 2.96 -29.84
N GLY A 79 40.79 4.27 -29.91
CA GLY A 79 39.76 5.29 -29.78
C GLY A 79 38.81 5.41 -30.97
N GLU A 80 37.59 5.81 -30.63
CA GLU A 80 36.66 6.60 -31.43
C GLU A 80 35.59 7.12 -30.45
N ASN A 81 35.41 8.44 -30.33
CA ASN A 81 34.36 9.05 -29.51
C ASN A 81 33.05 9.14 -30.32
N PRO A 82 31.89 8.68 -29.82
CA PRO A 82 30.59 8.97 -30.43
C PRO A 82 30.04 10.36 -30.00
N PRO A 83 29.07 10.92 -30.75
CA PRO A 83 28.64 12.31 -30.63
C PRO A 83 27.69 12.57 -29.45
N GLU A 84 27.78 13.78 -28.90
CA GLU A 84 26.98 14.30 -27.77
C GLU A 84 25.49 14.45 -28.12
N LYS A 85 24.68 13.41 -27.89
CA LYS A 85 23.22 13.56 -27.77
C LYS A 85 22.50 12.41 -27.05
N GLU A 86 23.10 11.90 -25.99
CA GLU A 86 22.45 11.04 -24.99
C GLU A 86 23.15 11.33 -23.66
N ARG A 87 22.68 12.35 -22.94
CA ARG A 87 22.89 12.39 -21.48
C ARG A 87 21.72 11.64 -20.87
N SER A 88 21.69 10.33 -21.11
CA SER A 88 21.01 9.42 -20.18
C SER A 88 21.72 9.56 -18.84
N PHE A 89 20.95 9.62 -17.77
CA PHE A 89 21.49 9.51 -16.41
C PHE A 89 21.92 8.06 -16.15
N SER A 90 22.92 7.57 -16.90
CA SER A 90 23.73 6.43 -16.45
C SER A 90 24.79 6.98 -15.50
N HIS A 91 24.40 7.22 -14.24
CA HIS A 91 25.42 7.20 -13.20
C HIS A 91 26.07 5.82 -13.25
N GLY A 92 27.39 5.82 -13.44
CA GLY A 92 28.20 4.62 -13.54
C GLY A 92 28.03 3.75 -12.31
N GLU A 93 27.15 2.77 -12.42
CA GLU A 93 27.10 1.62 -11.55
C GLU A 93 27.89 0.55 -12.28
N GLY A 94 29.16 0.37 -11.91
CA GLY A 94 29.90 -0.82 -12.34
C GLY A 94 29.08 -2.05 -11.96
N GLN A 95 29.13 -3.12 -12.77
CA GLN A 95 28.48 -4.39 -12.48
C GLN A 95 28.83 -4.82 -11.04
N LEU A 96 27.84 -4.70 -10.15
CA LEU A 96 27.99 -5.05 -8.74
C LEU A 96 28.03 -6.57 -8.64
N ASN A 97 29.24 -7.13 -8.56
CA ASN A 97 29.60 -8.50 -8.16
C ASN A 97 28.49 -9.56 -8.32
N GLU A 98 28.01 -9.75 -9.55
CA GLU A 98 27.11 -10.84 -9.98
C GLU A 98 27.85 -12.21 -9.97
N GLY A 99 29.13 -12.22 -9.62
CA GLY A 99 29.96 -13.42 -9.52
C GLY A 99 29.66 -14.29 -8.30
N ALA A 100 30.71 -14.93 -7.77
CA ALA A 100 30.61 -15.93 -6.71
C ALA A 100 29.94 -15.43 -5.42
N GLU A 101 30.04 -14.13 -5.12
CA GLU A 101 29.43 -13.54 -3.92
C GLU A 101 27.90 -13.46 -4.04
N GLY A 102 27.40 -12.97 -5.18
CA GLY A 102 25.97 -12.93 -5.48
C GLY A 102 25.34 -14.33 -5.44
N THR A 103 25.99 -15.32 -6.08
CA THR A 103 25.48 -16.70 -6.08
C THR A 103 25.38 -17.29 -4.66
N LEU A 104 26.36 -17.03 -3.79
CA LEU A 104 26.32 -17.51 -2.41
C LEU A 104 25.21 -16.84 -1.60
N ARG A 105 25.02 -15.52 -1.74
CA ARG A 105 23.93 -14.81 -1.05
C ARG A 105 22.56 -15.27 -1.52
N GLN A 106 22.39 -15.49 -2.83
CA GLN A 106 21.18 -16.07 -3.39
C GLN A 106 20.90 -17.46 -2.82
N HIS A 107 21.93 -18.32 -2.70
CA HIS A 107 21.79 -19.63 -2.07
C HIS A 107 21.33 -19.55 -0.61
N ILE A 108 21.89 -18.63 0.17
CA ILE A 108 21.47 -18.41 1.57
C ILE A 108 20.01 -17.92 1.63
N LEU A 109 19.62 -16.98 0.76
CA LEU A 109 18.25 -16.47 0.69
C LEU A 109 17.25 -17.57 0.32
N GLU A 110 17.57 -18.40 -0.67
CA GLU A 110 16.74 -19.53 -1.07
C GLU A 110 16.59 -20.52 0.10
N ALA A 111 17.68 -20.80 0.83
CA ALA A 111 17.64 -21.66 2.01
C ALA A 111 16.74 -21.09 3.12
N ILE A 112 16.74 -19.76 3.33
CA ILE A 112 15.83 -19.08 4.27
C ILE A 112 14.40 -19.16 3.75
N HIS A 113 14.15 -18.77 2.50
CA HIS A 113 12.82 -18.78 1.86
C HIS A 113 12.14 -20.13 1.99
N GLN A 114 12.82 -21.23 1.65
CA GLN A 114 12.26 -22.58 1.77
C GLN A 114 11.79 -22.96 3.18
N ARG A 115 12.30 -22.26 4.22
CA ARG A 115 12.02 -22.55 5.63
C ARG A 115 11.05 -21.57 6.28
N VAL A 116 10.85 -20.40 5.68
CA VAL A 116 9.77 -19.47 6.06
C VAL A 116 8.52 -19.63 5.20
N ARG A 117 8.63 -20.28 4.04
CA ARG A 117 7.51 -20.54 3.14
C ARG A 117 6.42 -21.38 3.82
N TRP A 118 5.18 -20.90 3.79
CA TRP A 118 4.03 -21.66 4.27
C TRP A 118 3.71 -22.81 3.31
N ARG A 119 2.97 -23.80 3.80
CA ARG A 119 2.48 -24.93 3.00
C ARG A 119 0.99 -25.07 3.17
N LEU A 120 0.30 -25.36 2.08
CA LEU A 120 -1.11 -25.68 2.14
C LEU A 120 -1.31 -26.96 2.98
N ASN A 121 -2.29 -26.93 3.88
CA ASN A 121 -2.65 -28.06 4.71
C ASN A 121 -3.15 -29.21 3.84
N PRO A 122 -2.96 -30.48 4.26
CA PRO A 122 -3.51 -31.61 3.52
C PRO A 122 -5.01 -31.44 3.30
N GLU A 123 -5.50 -31.81 2.11
CA GLU A 123 -6.92 -31.78 1.71
C GLU A 123 -7.51 -30.40 1.36
N GLU A 124 -6.83 -29.30 1.68
CA GLU A 124 -7.24 -27.96 1.25
C GLU A 124 -6.96 -27.77 -0.26
N GLN A 125 -7.81 -26.99 -0.93
CA GLN A 125 -7.62 -26.55 -2.31
C GLN A 125 -7.92 -25.06 -2.39
N VAL A 126 -7.09 -24.35 -3.15
CA VAL A 126 -7.22 -22.91 -3.37
C VAL A 126 -7.34 -22.68 -4.87
N GLY A 127 -8.13 -21.68 -5.26
CA GLY A 127 -8.20 -21.25 -6.66
C GLY A 127 -6.82 -20.87 -7.20
N GLU A 128 -6.61 -21.03 -8.51
CA GLU A 128 -5.33 -20.77 -9.19
C GLU A 128 -4.79 -19.33 -8.99
N TYR A 129 -5.66 -18.40 -8.59
CA TYR A 129 -5.34 -16.97 -8.41
C TYR A 129 -5.72 -16.44 -7.02
N GLU A 130 -5.93 -17.31 -6.04
CA GLU A 130 -6.29 -16.91 -4.68
C GLU A 130 -5.15 -17.24 -3.72
N THR A 131 -4.82 -16.29 -2.84
CA THR A 131 -3.99 -16.62 -1.69
C THR A 131 -4.84 -17.38 -0.67
N PRO A 132 -4.38 -18.55 -0.17
CA PRO A 132 -5.12 -19.32 0.83
C PRO A 132 -5.47 -18.46 2.02
N LEU A 133 -6.53 -18.85 2.72
CA LEU A 133 -6.70 -18.38 4.10
C LEU A 133 -5.52 -18.92 4.92
N GLN A 134 -4.98 -18.11 5.83
CA GLN A 134 -3.87 -18.53 6.68
C GLN A 134 -4.17 -19.83 7.45
N ALA A 135 -5.43 -20.09 7.81
CA ALA A 135 -5.90 -21.30 8.50
C ALA A 135 -5.78 -22.57 7.64
N GLN A 136 -5.76 -22.38 6.32
CA GLN A 136 -5.53 -23.45 5.35
C GLN A 136 -4.04 -23.72 5.18
N THR A 137 -3.16 -22.99 5.86
CA THR A 137 -1.72 -23.13 5.73
C THR A 137 -1.06 -23.55 7.02
N THR A 138 0.10 -24.18 6.91
CA THR A 138 1.04 -24.43 7.98
C THR A 138 2.26 -23.53 7.78
N PRO A 139 2.65 -22.73 8.80
CA PRO A 139 3.87 -21.92 8.74
C PRO A 139 5.11 -22.78 8.48
N GLY A 140 6.11 -22.22 7.79
CA GLY A 140 7.41 -22.84 7.64
C GLY A 140 8.14 -23.02 8.98
N PRO A 141 9.09 -23.97 9.10
CA PRO A 141 9.78 -24.26 10.36
C PRO A 141 10.55 -23.08 10.95
N TRP A 142 10.95 -22.09 10.16
CA TRP A 142 11.70 -20.91 10.62
C TRP A 142 10.81 -19.66 10.78
N SER A 143 9.51 -19.76 10.53
CA SER A 143 8.58 -18.61 10.53
C SER A 143 8.56 -17.85 11.86
N HIS A 144 8.81 -18.54 12.98
CA HIS A 144 8.81 -17.95 14.32
C HIS A 144 10.16 -17.30 14.71
N LEU A 145 11.09 -17.15 13.77
CA LEU A 145 12.37 -16.45 13.97
C LEU A 145 12.29 -15.00 13.48
N VAL A 146 13.23 -14.17 13.92
CA VAL A 146 13.38 -12.77 13.47
C VAL A 146 14.43 -12.72 12.35
N PHE A 147 14.20 -11.91 11.33
CA PHE A 147 15.13 -11.74 10.21
C PHE A 147 15.44 -10.27 9.94
N ASP A 148 16.73 -9.93 9.88
CA ASP A 148 17.20 -8.56 9.69
C ASP A 148 18.14 -8.46 8.48
N PHE A 149 17.58 -8.05 7.35
CA PHE A 149 18.29 -7.78 6.10
C PHE A 149 18.66 -6.30 5.93
N THR A 150 18.47 -5.46 6.95
CA THR A 150 18.63 -4.00 6.87
C THR A 150 19.91 -3.57 6.14
N GLY A 151 19.74 -2.72 5.11
CA GLY A 151 20.83 -2.15 4.32
C GLY A 151 21.49 -3.11 3.33
N ALA A 152 20.98 -4.34 3.17
CA ALA A 152 21.54 -5.28 2.21
C ALA A 152 21.29 -4.83 0.76
N THR A 153 22.23 -5.16 -0.12
CA THR A 153 22.08 -4.98 -1.57
C THR A 153 21.95 -6.36 -2.21
N PHE A 154 20.87 -6.57 -2.95
CA PHE A 154 20.56 -7.79 -3.69
C PHE A 154 20.77 -7.54 -5.18
N CYS A 155 21.77 -8.21 -5.75
CA CYS A 155 22.16 -8.08 -7.17
C CYS A 155 21.49 -9.14 -8.08
N HIS A 156 20.57 -9.90 -7.52
CA HIS A 156 19.89 -11.04 -8.15
C HIS A 156 18.41 -11.01 -7.74
N PRO A 157 17.53 -11.69 -8.48
CA PRO A 157 16.13 -11.78 -8.11
C PRO A 157 15.97 -12.29 -6.68
N VAL A 158 15.10 -11.63 -5.91
CA VAL A 158 14.72 -12.03 -4.56
C VAL A 158 13.32 -12.61 -4.61
N ASP A 159 13.18 -13.86 -4.18
CA ASP A 159 11.89 -14.54 -4.04
C ASP A 159 11.67 -14.85 -2.56
N PHE A 160 10.66 -14.20 -2.00
CA PHE A 160 10.05 -14.49 -0.71
C PHE A 160 8.53 -14.65 -0.85
N SER A 161 8.05 -15.01 -2.05
CA SER A 161 6.64 -15.28 -2.28
C SER A 161 6.14 -16.45 -1.41
N GLY A 162 4.91 -16.37 -0.91
CA GLY A 162 4.35 -17.41 -0.06
C GLY A 162 5.07 -17.57 1.29
N SER A 163 5.70 -16.52 1.81
CA SER A 163 6.40 -16.58 3.09
C SER A 163 5.46 -16.36 4.27
N HIS A 164 5.80 -16.94 5.43
CA HIS A 164 5.14 -16.69 6.69
C HIS A 164 6.15 -16.12 7.68
N TRP A 165 5.98 -14.85 8.02
CA TRP A 165 6.80 -14.12 9.00
C TRP A 165 6.05 -14.04 10.31
N GLY A 166 6.23 -15.06 11.15
CA GLY A 166 5.63 -15.18 12.49
C GLY A 166 6.17 -14.16 13.50
N ARG A 167 7.33 -13.55 13.20
CA ARG A 167 7.94 -12.45 13.96
C ARG A 167 8.50 -11.41 13.00
N THR A 168 9.10 -10.36 13.55
CA THR A 168 9.62 -9.21 12.79
C THR A 168 10.56 -9.61 11.66
N VAL A 169 10.35 -8.99 10.50
CA VAL A 169 11.27 -9.03 9.36
C VAL A 169 11.59 -7.60 8.88
N SER A 170 12.87 -7.32 8.67
CA SER A 170 13.34 -6.01 8.20
C SER A 170 14.10 -6.12 6.89
N PHE A 171 13.66 -5.34 5.91
CA PHE A 171 14.32 -4.99 4.65
C PHE A 171 14.58 -3.47 4.57
N ALA A 172 14.67 -2.80 5.72
CA ALA A 172 14.87 -1.35 5.76
C ALA A 172 16.16 -0.95 5.06
N GLY A 173 16.12 0.07 4.20
CA GLY A 173 17.28 0.58 3.46
C GLY A 173 17.88 -0.41 2.45
N CYS A 174 17.20 -1.51 2.14
CA CYS A 174 17.69 -2.48 1.15
C CYS A 174 17.67 -1.92 -0.27
N ILE A 175 18.56 -2.44 -1.13
CA ILE A 175 18.58 -2.13 -2.56
C ILE A 175 18.36 -3.43 -3.34
N PHE A 176 17.29 -3.48 -4.12
CA PHE A 176 16.98 -4.58 -5.03
C PHE A 176 17.27 -4.12 -6.46
N THR A 177 18.31 -4.69 -7.09
CA THR A 177 18.66 -4.31 -8.47
C THR A 177 17.79 -5.04 -9.49
N GLU A 178 17.44 -6.29 -9.18
CA GLU A 178 16.55 -7.15 -9.96
C GLU A 178 15.17 -7.25 -9.28
N THR A 179 14.28 -8.07 -9.84
CA THR A 179 12.92 -8.25 -9.32
C THR A 179 12.91 -8.73 -7.87
N ALA A 180 11.99 -8.20 -7.07
CA ALA A 180 11.78 -8.63 -5.69
C ALA A 180 10.32 -9.03 -5.48
N ASP A 181 10.07 -10.30 -5.16
CA ASP A 181 8.73 -10.85 -5.00
C ASP A 181 8.49 -11.24 -3.54
N PHE A 182 7.50 -10.61 -2.92
CA PHE A 182 7.02 -10.86 -1.55
C PHE A 182 5.54 -11.29 -1.55
N SER A 183 4.95 -11.55 -2.71
CA SER A 183 3.53 -11.83 -2.89
C SER A 183 3.03 -13.02 -2.07
N SER A 184 1.71 -13.05 -1.81
CA SER A 184 1.04 -14.15 -1.11
C SER A 184 1.63 -14.48 0.27
N SER A 185 2.18 -13.48 0.97
CA SER A 185 2.86 -13.66 2.25
C SER A 185 2.00 -13.27 3.46
N PHE A 186 2.20 -13.96 4.58
CA PHE A 186 1.60 -13.66 5.87
C PHE A 186 2.62 -12.98 6.79
N TYR A 187 2.25 -11.86 7.40
CA TYR A 187 3.07 -11.12 8.36
C TYR A 187 2.33 -11.04 9.71
N ASP A 188 2.65 -11.97 10.62
CA ASP A 188 2.15 -11.94 12.00
C ASP A 188 2.99 -11.04 12.91
N GLY A 189 4.24 -10.77 12.50
CA GLY A 189 5.10 -9.76 13.11
C GLY A 189 5.22 -8.50 12.24
N GLU A 190 5.82 -7.44 12.81
CA GLU A 190 6.07 -6.19 12.07
C GLU A 190 6.94 -6.43 10.82
N ALA A 191 6.60 -5.78 9.71
CA ALA A 191 7.33 -5.85 8.46
C ALA A 191 7.85 -4.46 8.06
N THR A 192 9.16 -4.30 7.89
CA THR A 192 9.76 -3.01 7.52
C THR A 192 10.44 -3.08 6.16
N PHE A 193 9.99 -2.25 5.24
CA PHE A 193 10.56 -1.99 3.91
C PHE A 193 10.97 -0.52 3.75
N GLU A 194 11.07 0.22 4.85
CA GLU A 194 11.36 1.66 4.91
C GLU A 194 12.68 2.04 4.23
N GLY A 195 12.67 3.07 3.40
CA GLY A 195 13.85 3.59 2.71
C GLY A 195 14.49 2.61 1.71
N ALA A 196 13.78 1.54 1.33
CA ALA A 196 14.27 0.58 0.36
C ALA A 196 14.19 1.13 -1.07
N THR A 197 15.08 0.68 -1.95
CA THR A 197 15.08 1.04 -3.37
C THR A 197 14.89 -0.20 -4.23
N TYR A 198 13.86 -0.21 -5.05
CA TYR A 198 13.54 -1.24 -6.03
C TYR A 198 13.84 -0.70 -7.42
N ARG A 199 14.87 -1.23 -8.09
CA ARG A 199 15.27 -0.79 -9.44
C ARG A 199 14.51 -1.49 -10.56
N SER A 200 13.99 -2.68 -10.25
CA SER A 200 13.11 -3.47 -11.10
C SER A 200 11.79 -3.74 -10.38
N GLY A 201 10.93 -4.58 -10.95
CA GLY A 201 9.57 -4.84 -10.45
C GLY A 201 9.54 -5.36 -9.03
N ALA A 202 8.60 -4.87 -8.22
CA ALA A 202 8.43 -5.27 -6.82
C ALA A 202 6.99 -5.76 -6.56
N GLY A 203 6.85 -7.01 -6.14
CA GLY A 203 5.55 -7.65 -5.87
C GLY A 203 5.26 -7.77 -4.38
N PHE A 204 4.11 -7.26 -3.95
CA PHE A 204 3.50 -7.36 -2.61
C PHE A 204 2.01 -7.70 -2.71
N VAL A 205 1.60 -8.31 -3.82
CA VAL A 205 0.20 -8.63 -4.09
C VAL A 205 -0.27 -9.79 -3.19
N GLN A 206 -1.53 -9.73 -2.76
CA GLN A 206 -2.16 -10.78 -1.95
C GLN A 206 -1.48 -11.04 -0.60
N CYS A 207 -0.87 -10.03 0.00
CA CYS A 207 -0.28 -10.13 1.33
C CYS A 207 -1.34 -9.94 2.43
N VAL A 208 -1.08 -10.50 3.61
CA VAL A 208 -1.88 -10.26 4.81
C VAL A 208 -0.97 -9.79 5.94
N TYR A 209 -1.18 -8.54 6.38
CA TYR A 209 -0.42 -7.90 7.45
C TYR A 209 -1.27 -7.84 8.72
N HIS A 210 -0.97 -8.71 9.70
CA HIS A 210 -1.63 -8.68 11.01
C HIS A 210 -1.07 -7.60 11.94
N GLN A 211 0.17 -7.19 11.70
CA GLN A 211 0.86 -6.12 12.41
C GLN A 211 1.24 -4.99 11.45
N ASP A 212 1.86 -3.94 12.01
CA ASP A 212 2.26 -2.75 11.27
C ASP A 212 3.24 -3.09 10.12
N VAL A 213 3.02 -2.45 8.98
CA VAL A 213 3.90 -2.49 7.81
C VAL A 213 4.35 -1.07 7.44
N ARG A 214 5.66 -0.91 7.21
CA ARG A 214 6.28 0.38 6.88
C ARG A 214 7.04 0.32 5.57
N HIS A 215 6.57 1.07 4.57
CA HIS A 215 7.23 1.34 3.29
C HIS A 215 7.79 2.77 3.22
N THR A 216 7.68 3.55 4.30
CA THR A 216 8.02 4.97 4.36
C THR A 216 9.33 5.32 3.64
N GLY A 217 9.32 6.35 2.80
CA GLY A 217 10.52 6.87 2.13
C GLY A 217 11.15 5.96 1.08
N SER A 218 10.50 4.85 0.70
CA SER A 218 11.01 3.93 -0.31
C SER A 218 10.87 4.47 -1.74
N VAL A 219 11.62 3.87 -2.66
CA VAL A 219 11.67 4.27 -4.07
C VAL A 219 11.45 3.07 -4.97
N TYR A 220 10.45 3.15 -5.84
CA TYR A 220 10.12 2.14 -6.84
C TYR A 220 10.39 2.72 -8.23
N ARG A 221 11.38 2.19 -8.95
CA ARG A 221 11.80 2.72 -10.26
C ARG A 221 10.95 2.23 -11.43
N THR A 222 10.28 1.10 -11.24
CA THR A 222 9.38 0.46 -12.22
C THR A 222 8.04 0.18 -11.53
N GLY A 223 7.25 -0.76 -12.05
CA GLY A 223 5.97 -1.16 -11.44
C GLY A 223 6.12 -1.75 -10.04
N ALA A 224 5.17 -1.42 -9.17
CA ALA A 224 5.04 -1.95 -7.82
C ALA A 224 3.59 -2.39 -7.55
N GLU A 225 3.41 -3.63 -7.09
CA GLU A 225 2.10 -4.27 -6.94
C GLU A 225 1.80 -4.55 -5.46
N PHE A 226 0.83 -3.85 -4.87
CA PHE A 226 0.35 -4.00 -3.49
C PHE A 226 -1.11 -4.46 -3.41
N GLY A 227 -1.76 -4.59 -4.57
CA GLY A 227 -3.18 -4.89 -4.70
C GLY A 227 -3.60 -6.21 -4.07
N SER A 228 -4.92 -6.38 -3.92
CA SER A 228 -5.54 -7.57 -3.34
C SER A 228 -4.98 -7.95 -1.96
N SER A 229 -4.48 -6.99 -1.18
CA SER A 229 -3.85 -7.24 0.12
C SER A 229 -4.75 -6.84 1.29
N THR A 230 -4.54 -7.44 2.44
CA THR A 230 -5.26 -7.14 3.69
C THR A 230 -4.31 -6.53 4.73
N TYR A 231 -4.64 -5.34 5.22
CA TYR A 231 -3.87 -4.60 6.23
C TYR A 231 -4.69 -4.47 7.52
N ARG A 232 -4.26 -5.17 8.58
CA ARG A 232 -4.88 -5.10 9.92
C ARG A 232 -4.07 -4.25 10.89
N GLY A 233 -2.76 -4.17 10.70
CA GLY A 233 -1.93 -3.18 11.37
C GLY A 233 -1.96 -1.85 10.64
N THR A 234 -1.20 -0.89 11.17
CA THR A 234 -0.92 0.39 10.53
C THR A 234 -0.19 0.14 9.21
N ALA A 235 -0.58 0.85 8.15
CA ALA A 235 0.08 0.79 6.86
C ALA A 235 0.67 2.17 6.52
N ASP A 236 2.00 2.30 6.60
CA ASP A 236 2.69 3.57 6.34
C ASP A 236 3.48 3.52 5.03
N PHE A 237 2.97 4.21 4.02
CA PHE A 237 3.58 4.46 2.72
C PHE A 237 4.06 5.92 2.58
N SER A 238 4.13 6.69 3.66
CA SER A 238 4.41 8.12 3.55
C SER A 238 5.77 8.40 2.91
N ARG A 239 5.85 9.46 2.11
CA ARG A 239 7.08 9.90 1.41
C ARG A 239 7.64 8.86 0.42
N VAL A 240 6.84 7.89 -0.03
CA VAL A 240 7.26 6.94 -1.06
C VAL A 240 7.23 7.63 -2.43
N ILE A 241 8.18 7.24 -3.29
CA ILE A 241 8.27 7.71 -4.68
C ILE A 241 8.10 6.52 -5.61
N PHE A 242 7.02 6.54 -6.39
CA PHE A 242 6.73 5.60 -7.46
C PHE A 242 7.04 6.25 -8.82
N TYR A 243 8.09 5.78 -9.49
CA TYR A 243 8.42 6.23 -10.85
C TYR A 243 7.69 5.44 -11.94
N GLY A 244 7.32 4.19 -11.65
CA GLY A 244 6.44 3.39 -12.51
C GLY A 244 5.05 3.24 -11.89
N PRO A 245 4.17 2.42 -12.50
CA PRO A 245 2.80 2.27 -12.05
C PRO A 245 2.73 1.64 -10.65
N ALA A 246 1.78 2.08 -9.84
CA ALA A 246 1.56 1.55 -8.50
C ALA A 246 0.14 1.02 -8.37
N ASP A 247 0.00 -0.27 -8.07
CA ASP A 247 -1.29 -0.93 -7.90
C ASP A 247 -1.57 -1.21 -6.41
N PHE A 248 -2.64 -0.62 -5.89
CA PHE A 248 -3.23 -0.87 -4.57
C PHE A 248 -4.66 -1.41 -4.67
N GLY A 249 -5.15 -1.66 -5.88
CA GLY A 249 -6.54 -2.01 -6.16
C GLY A 249 -7.02 -3.25 -5.42
N VAL A 250 -8.31 -3.29 -5.11
CA VAL A 250 -8.98 -4.41 -4.42
C VAL A 250 -8.35 -4.72 -3.05
N SER A 251 -7.67 -3.77 -2.43
CA SER A 251 -7.06 -3.94 -1.11
C SER A 251 -8.02 -3.59 0.02
N VAL A 252 -7.80 -4.15 1.19
CA VAL A 252 -8.64 -3.95 2.38
C VAL A 252 -7.78 -3.49 3.55
N PHE A 253 -8.01 -2.27 4.02
CA PHE A 253 -7.37 -1.69 5.20
C PHE A 253 -8.33 -1.73 6.38
N CYS A 254 -8.27 -2.80 7.18
CA CYS A 254 -9.29 -3.14 8.18
C CYS A 254 -8.80 -3.12 9.63
N GLY A 255 -7.63 -2.53 9.94
CA GLY A 255 -7.16 -2.42 11.33
C GLY A 255 -8.05 -1.58 12.25
N GLY A 256 -8.88 -0.71 11.67
CA GLY A 256 -9.77 0.18 12.42
C GLY A 256 -9.05 1.41 12.98
N PRO A 257 -9.72 2.23 13.80
CA PRO A 257 -9.29 3.61 14.06
C PRO A 257 -7.92 3.77 14.73
N GLN A 258 -7.36 2.70 15.32
CA GLN A 258 -6.03 2.71 15.95
C GLN A 258 -4.88 2.43 14.96
N HIS A 259 -5.21 1.99 13.74
CA HIS A 259 -4.28 1.54 12.72
C HIS A 259 -4.52 2.36 11.43
N PRO A 260 -4.09 3.63 11.40
CA PRO A 260 -4.32 4.51 10.27
C PRO A 260 -3.54 4.05 9.03
N VAL A 261 -3.97 4.56 7.88
CA VAL A 261 -3.32 4.34 6.59
C VAL A 261 -2.71 5.66 6.14
N ASN A 262 -1.41 5.66 5.83
CA ASN A 262 -0.68 6.89 5.56
C ASN A 262 0.04 6.85 4.21
N PHE A 263 -0.42 7.65 3.27
CA PHE A 263 0.18 7.92 1.96
C PHE A 263 0.68 9.37 1.84
N SER A 264 0.77 10.12 2.95
CA SER A 264 1.13 11.54 2.91
C SER A 264 2.51 11.78 2.29
N CYS A 265 2.65 12.89 1.56
CA CYS A 265 3.87 13.28 0.85
C CYS A 265 4.36 12.26 -0.20
N CYS A 266 3.52 11.34 -0.69
CA CYS A 266 3.89 10.45 -1.78
C CYS A 266 4.03 11.19 -3.11
N VAL A 267 4.78 10.59 -4.02
CA VAL A 267 4.87 11.01 -5.43
C VAL A 267 4.57 9.81 -6.31
N PHE A 268 3.56 9.92 -7.16
CA PHE A 268 3.19 8.96 -8.20
C PHE A 268 3.48 9.59 -9.56
N ALA A 269 4.57 9.16 -10.20
CA ALA A 269 5.00 9.70 -11.49
C ALA A 269 4.20 9.12 -12.68
N GLU A 270 3.70 7.90 -12.52
CA GLU A 270 2.80 7.19 -13.43
C GLU A 270 1.53 6.79 -12.69
N ALA A 271 0.60 6.14 -13.39
CA ALA A 271 -0.72 5.76 -12.88
C ALA A 271 -0.67 5.06 -11.51
N ALA A 272 -1.58 5.48 -10.62
CA ALA A 272 -1.78 4.91 -9.30
C ALA A 272 -3.21 4.38 -9.17
N ASP A 273 -3.36 3.08 -8.97
CA ASP A 273 -4.67 2.43 -8.91
C ASP A 273 -5.03 2.04 -7.47
N PHE A 274 -6.09 2.60 -6.92
CA PHE A 274 -6.69 2.23 -5.64
C PHE A 274 -8.09 1.62 -5.81
N SER A 275 -8.55 1.42 -7.04
CA SER A 275 -9.93 1.10 -7.37
C SER A 275 -10.45 -0.11 -6.58
N LYS A 276 -11.71 -0.03 -6.16
CA LYS A 276 -12.41 -1.09 -5.39
C LYS A 276 -11.78 -1.42 -4.03
N SER A 277 -10.92 -0.56 -3.50
CA SER A 277 -10.34 -0.74 -2.17
C SER A 277 -11.27 -0.26 -1.07
N CYS A 278 -11.14 -0.87 0.11
CA CYS A 278 -11.92 -0.55 1.30
C CYS A 278 -11.02 -0.03 2.43
N PHE A 279 -11.36 1.12 3.00
CA PHE A 279 -10.62 1.78 4.07
C PHE A 279 -11.49 1.90 5.33
N CYS A 280 -11.25 1.04 6.32
CA CYS A 280 -11.99 1.03 7.58
C CYS A 280 -11.38 1.90 8.69
N ALA A 281 -10.26 2.56 8.39
CA ALA A 281 -9.53 3.44 9.28
C ALA A 281 -9.24 4.77 8.57
N TYR A 282 -8.92 5.79 9.36
CA TYR A 282 -8.52 7.09 8.82
C TYR A 282 -7.40 6.93 7.79
N THR A 283 -7.58 7.57 6.63
CA THR A 283 -6.64 7.47 5.50
C THR A 283 -6.10 8.84 5.12
N ASP A 284 -4.78 9.00 5.14
CA ASP A 284 -4.10 10.26 4.86
C ASP A 284 -3.37 10.22 3.51
N PHE A 285 -3.93 10.91 2.52
CA PHE A 285 -3.35 11.22 1.21
C PHE A 285 -2.98 12.71 1.10
N SER A 286 -2.63 13.37 2.21
CA SER A 286 -2.29 14.80 2.19
C SER A 286 -0.96 15.07 1.50
N THR A 287 -0.89 16.16 0.74
CA THR A 287 0.32 16.63 0.02
C THR A 287 0.92 15.61 -0.95
N VAL A 288 0.07 14.75 -1.52
CA VAL A 288 0.48 13.78 -2.54
C VAL A 288 0.57 14.46 -3.90
N GLN A 289 1.56 14.05 -4.69
CA GLN A 289 1.74 14.49 -6.06
C GLN A 289 1.33 13.36 -7.02
N TRP A 290 0.21 13.56 -7.71
CA TRP A 290 -0.33 12.66 -8.73
C TRP A 290 0.04 13.22 -10.10
N MET A 291 1.14 12.75 -10.68
CA MET A 291 1.64 13.29 -11.95
C MET A 291 0.92 12.69 -13.17
N ASP A 292 0.32 11.53 -12.99
CA ASP A 292 -0.51 10.80 -13.95
C ASP A 292 -1.85 10.41 -13.26
N THR A 293 -2.71 9.63 -13.92
CA THR A 293 -4.05 9.33 -13.42
C THR A 293 -4.05 8.62 -12.06
N ALA A 294 -4.88 9.12 -11.15
CA ALA A 294 -5.15 8.51 -9.85
C ALA A 294 -6.56 7.89 -9.86
N PHE A 295 -6.63 6.56 -9.79
CA PHE A 295 -7.89 5.81 -9.83
C PHE A 295 -8.35 5.46 -8.42
N PHE A 296 -9.54 5.92 -8.05
CA PHE A 296 -10.24 5.63 -6.79
C PHE A 296 -11.66 5.10 -7.04
N GLU A 297 -11.95 4.66 -8.27
CA GLU A 297 -13.27 4.19 -8.68
C GLU A 297 -13.75 3.07 -7.75
N TYR A 298 -15.02 3.14 -7.33
CA TYR A 298 -15.63 2.15 -6.44
C TYR A 298 -14.92 1.99 -5.07
N CYS A 299 -14.09 2.93 -4.63
CA CYS A 299 -13.53 2.89 -3.27
C CYS A 299 -14.61 3.10 -2.20
N ILE A 300 -14.43 2.48 -1.04
CA ILE A 300 -15.27 2.71 0.14
C ILE A 300 -14.41 3.21 1.29
N PHE A 301 -14.64 4.45 1.72
CA PHE A 301 -14.02 5.06 2.90
C PHE A 301 -15.03 5.06 4.05
N TYR A 302 -14.83 4.16 5.02
CA TYR A 302 -15.70 4.05 6.18
C TYR A 302 -15.38 5.05 7.30
N ASP A 303 -14.13 5.49 7.35
CA ASP A 303 -13.63 6.54 8.25
C ASP A 303 -13.11 7.72 7.42
N GLY A 304 -12.68 8.80 8.08
CA GLY A 304 -12.28 10.03 7.41
C GLY A 304 -11.11 9.83 6.44
N THR A 305 -11.13 10.56 5.34
CA THR A 305 -10.06 10.58 4.35
C THR A 305 -9.62 12.00 4.06
N ALA A 306 -8.31 12.23 4.02
CA ALA A 306 -7.72 13.54 3.75
C ALA A 306 -6.85 13.50 2.50
N MET A 307 -7.14 14.36 1.54
CA MET A 307 -6.34 14.63 0.35
C MET A 307 -5.80 16.07 0.35
N ARG A 308 -5.79 16.71 1.52
CA ARG A 308 -5.51 18.13 1.65
C ARG A 308 -4.12 18.50 1.10
N GLY A 309 -4.03 19.58 0.33
CA GLY A 309 -2.74 20.07 -0.18
C GLY A 309 -2.15 19.23 -1.32
N SER A 310 -2.90 18.25 -1.85
CA SER A 310 -2.44 17.38 -2.93
C SER A 310 -2.58 18.03 -4.31
N SER A 311 -1.71 17.64 -5.24
CA SER A 311 -1.70 18.15 -6.61
C SER A 311 -1.95 17.02 -7.60
N PHE A 312 -2.93 17.21 -8.48
CA PHE A 312 -3.32 16.29 -9.55
C PHE A 312 -2.98 16.92 -10.90
N THR A 313 -1.85 16.53 -11.47
CA THR A 313 -1.48 16.89 -12.85
C THR A 313 -2.20 15.98 -13.86
N GLY A 314 -2.36 14.70 -13.52
CA GLY A 314 -3.22 13.75 -14.24
C GLY A 314 -4.65 13.73 -13.69
N GLU A 315 -5.53 12.99 -14.35
CA GLU A 315 -6.94 12.88 -13.97
C GLU A 315 -7.11 12.27 -12.57
N ALA A 316 -8.11 12.74 -11.83
CA ALA A 316 -8.47 12.21 -10.52
C ALA A 316 -9.85 11.53 -10.63
N VAL A 317 -9.88 10.20 -10.65
CA VAL A 317 -11.09 9.43 -10.97
C VAL A 317 -11.66 8.80 -9.70
N PHE A 318 -12.69 9.42 -9.12
CA PHE A 318 -13.40 8.94 -7.93
C PHE A 318 -14.77 8.32 -8.26
N ALA A 319 -15.08 8.14 -9.54
CA ALA A 319 -16.41 7.69 -9.97
C ALA A 319 -16.93 6.51 -9.13
N GLU A 320 -18.18 6.64 -8.66
CA GLU A 320 -18.84 5.66 -7.79
C GLU A 320 -18.19 5.40 -6.41
N ALA A 321 -17.23 6.21 -5.97
CA ALA A 321 -16.67 6.10 -4.63
C ALA A 321 -17.68 6.50 -3.53
N VAL A 322 -17.53 5.90 -2.36
CA VAL A 322 -18.42 6.08 -1.21
C VAL A 322 -17.63 6.58 0.00
N PHE A 323 -18.07 7.70 0.57
CA PHE A 323 -17.45 8.34 1.73
C PHE A 323 -18.45 8.37 2.89
N LEU A 324 -18.27 7.50 3.89
CA LEU A 324 -19.17 7.41 5.04
C LEU A 324 -18.87 8.45 6.11
N ALA A 325 -17.63 8.91 6.17
CA ALA A 325 -17.16 9.99 7.03
C ALA A 325 -16.64 11.16 6.18
N GLU A 326 -15.99 12.12 6.81
CA GLU A 326 -15.47 13.32 6.15
C GLU A 326 -14.49 12.98 5.02
N ALA A 327 -14.69 13.62 3.87
CA ALA A 327 -13.82 13.58 2.71
C ALA A 327 -13.21 14.98 2.48
N ASN A 328 -11.95 15.14 2.87
CA ASN A 328 -11.27 16.43 2.91
C ASN A 328 -10.33 16.62 1.72
N PHE A 329 -10.82 17.32 0.71
CA PHE A 329 -10.13 17.78 -0.50
C PHE A 329 -9.78 19.28 -0.43
N SER A 330 -9.56 19.84 0.75
CA SER A 330 -9.20 21.27 0.86
C SER A 330 -7.80 21.53 0.28
N ASP A 331 -7.55 22.75 -0.22
CA ASP A 331 -6.22 23.21 -0.62
C ASP A 331 -5.59 22.32 -1.71
N ILE A 332 -6.41 21.63 -2.51
CA ILE A 332 -5.91 20.80 -3.62
C ILE A 332 -5.72 21.63 -4.88
N THR A 333 -4.87 21.15 -5.79
CA THR A 333 -4.77 21.67 -7.15
C THR A 333 -5.06 20.57 -8.15
N CYS A 334 -6.00 20.78 -9.06
CA CYS A 334 -6.32 19.85 -10.14
C CYS A 334 -6.08 20.54 -11.49
N GLU A 335 -5.00 20.16 -12.18
CA GLU A 335 -4.70 20.65 -13.52
C GLU A 335 -5.53 19.91 -14.59
N ALA A 336 -5.76 18.61 -14.38
CA ALA A 336 -6.64 17.78 -15.19
C ALA A 336 -8.01 17.59 -14.51
N ASP A 337 -8.88 16.84 -15.17
CA ASP A 337 -10.26 16.63 -14.75
C ASP A 337 -10.33 15.83 -13.45
N ALA A 338 -11.27 16.21 -12.58
CA ALA A 338 -11.60 15.51 -11.36
C ALA A 338 -13.04 14.97 -11.46
N ASP A 339 -13.15 13.66 -11.59
CA ASP A 339 -14.41 12.96 -11.78
C ASP A 339 -14.93 12.41 -10.44
N PHE A 340 -15.99 13.01 -9.90
CA PHE A 340 -16.73 12.51 -8.74
C PHE A 340 -18.11 11.99 -9.12
N ASP A 341 -18.33 11.68 -10.40
CA ASP A 341 -19.64 11.26 -10.88
C ASP A 341 -20.11 10.02 -10.14
N SER A 342 -21.38 10.03 -9.78
CA SER A 342 -22.01 8.96 -9.03
C SER A 342 -21.39 8.64 -7.66
N CYS A 343 -20.57 9.53 -7.06
CA CYS A 343 -20.13 9.38 -5.67
C CYS A 343 -21.29 9.51 -4.65
N SER A 344 -21.10 8.88 -3.48
CA SER A 344 -21.98 9.07 -2.31
C SER A 344 -21.20 9.64 -1.14
N PHE A 345 -21.52 10.88 -0.74
CA PHE A 345 -20.96 11.56 0.42
C PHE A 345 -21.97 11.56 1.57
N TYR A 346 -21.82 10.59 2.48
CA TYR A 346 -22.62 10.51 3.70
C TYR A 346 -22.05 11.40 4.81
N GLY A 347 -20.72 11.53 4.86
CA GLY A 347 -20.03 12.56 5.63
C GLY A 347 -19.80 13.83 4.81
N ASP A 348 -19.16 14.81 5.44
CA ASP A 348 -18.91 16.12 4.82
C ASP A 348 -17.94 16.01 3.64
N TYR A 349 -18.25 16.72 2.55
CA TYR A 349 -17.31 16.98 1.45
C TYR A 349 -16.73 18.38 1.61
N ARG A 350 -15.41 18.46 1.72
CA ARG A 350 -14.67 19.70 1.93
C ARG A 350 -13.68 19.94 0.80
N SER A 351 -13.76 21.08 0.15
CA SER A 351 -12.85 21.52 -0.90
C SER A 351 -12.57 23.03 -0.74
N GLU A 352 -12.31 23.45 0.50
CA GLU A 352 -11.97 24.84 0.76
C GLU A 352 -10.61 25.22 0.17
N GLU A 353 -10.48 26.43 -0.38
CA GLU A 353 -9.24 26.98 -0.95
C GLU A 353 -8.63 26.14 -2.09
N SER A 354 -9.40 25.24 -2.70
CA SER A 354 -8.92 24.39 -3.80
C SER A 354 -8.90 25.11 -5.15
N GLU A 355 -7.96 24.76 -6.01
CA GLU A 355 -7.81 25.31 -7.36
C GLU A 355 -8.06 24.23 -8.43
N TYR A 356 -9.07 24.46 -9.27
CA TYR A 356 -9.46 23.55 -10.34
C TYR A 356 -9.25 24.23 -11.70
N GLU A 357 -8.29 23.72 -12.46
CA GLU A 357 -8.08 24.10 -13.86
C GLU A 357 -8.87 23.20 -14.82
N GLY A 358 -8.87 21.89 -14.54
CA GLY A 358 -9.69 20.89 -15.22
C GLY A 358 -11.18 20.94 -14.85
N ALA A 359 -11.99 20.18 -15.57
CA ALA A 359 -13.41 20.04 -15.28
C ALA A 359 -13.63 19.22 -14.01
N VAL A 360 -14.68 19.57 -13.26
CA VAL A 360 -15.08 18.85 -12.05
C VAL A 360 -16.51 18.35 -12.21
N GLY A 361 -16.67 17.03 -12.22
CA GLY A 361 -17.96 16.34 -12.34
C GLY A 361 -18.54 15.97 -10.99
N PHE A 362 -19.81 16.29 -10.77
CA PHE A 362 -20.64 15.73 -9.68
C PHE A 362 -22.00 15.27 -10.23
N THR A 363 -22.01 14.68 -11.41
CA THR A 363 -23.23 14.17 -12.01
C THR A 363 -23.74 12.95 -11.23
N ASN A 364 -25.04 12.91 -10.96
CA ASN A 364 -25.69 11.82 -10.21
C ASN A 364 -25.09 11.56 -8.80
N VAL A 365 -24.50 12.58 -8.16
CA VAL A 365 -23.89 12.47 -6.82
C VAL A 365 -24.94 12.58 -5.71
N LEU A 366 -24.76 11.82 -4.63
CA LEU A 366 -25.57 11.93 -3.42
C LEU A 366 -24.79 12.64 -2.31
N PHE A 367 -25.31 13.76 -1.81
CA PHE A 367 -24.79 14.48 -0.65
C PHE A 367 -25.76 14.42 0.54
N LEU A 368 -25.41 13.67 1.58
CA LEU A 368 -26.09 13.75 2.89
C LEU A 368 -25.31 14.59 3.90
N GLY A 369 -23.98 14.66 3.79
CA GLY A 369 -23.13 15.53 4.60
C GLY A 369 -23.00 16.94 4.03
N ASP A 370 -22.37 17.83 4.80
CA ASP A 370 -22.15 19.23 4.43
C ASP A 370 -21.20 19.36 3.23
N VAL A 371 -21.40 20.38 2.39
CA VAL A 371 -20.64 20.57 1.13
C VAL A 371 -20.01 21.95 1.11
N ASP A 372 -18.69 22.02 1.12
CA ASP A 372 -17.98 23.29 1.26
C ASP A 372 -16.94 23.53 0.15
N PHE A 373 -17.14 24.58 -0.64
CA PHE A 373 -16.20 25.07 -1.65
C PHE A 373 -15.73 26.50 -1.34
N ALA A 374 -15.74 26.95 -0.10
CA ALA A 374 -15.28 28.30 0.20
C ALA A 374 -13.81 28.50 -0.15
N GLY A 375 -13.48 29.64 -0.76
CA GLY A 375 -12.12 29.83 -1.26
C GLY A 375 -11.88 29.20 -2.63
N ALA A 376 -12.64 28.16 -3.02
CA ALA A 376 -12.35 27.38 -4.22
C ALA A 376 -12.42 28.21 -5.51
N ARG A 377 -11.50 27.93 -6.42
CA ARG A 377 -11.29 28.67 -7.67
C ARG A 377 -11.41 27.72 -8.84
N PHE A 378 -12.18 28.11 -9.85
CA PHE A 378 -12.38 27.35 -11.09
C PHE A 378 -11.94 28.22 -12.26
N THR A 379 -11.02 27.73 -13.11
CA THR A 379 -10.63 28.50 -14.31
C THR A 379 -11.63 28.34 -15.45
N GLY A 380 -12.25 27.16 -15.53
CA GLY A 380 -13.30 26.82 -16.49
C GLY A 380 -14.71 27.08 -15.97
N ASP A 381 -15.64 26.23 -16.39
CA ASP A 381 -17.01 26.24 -15.87
C ASP A 381 -17.02 25.78 -14.40
N ALA A 382 -17.96 26.35 -13.62
CA ALA A 382 -18.25 25.84 -12.28
C ALA A 382 -18.73 24.36 -12.36
N PRO A 383 -18.52 23.56 -11.31
CA PRO A 383 -18.84 22.13 -11.32
C PRO A 383 -20.31 21.87 -11.68
N SER A 384 -20.54 20.79 -12.42
CA SER A 384 -21.88 20.31 -12.74
C SER A 384 -22.44 19.52 -11.57
N PHE A 385 -23.70 19.78 -11.21
CA PHE A 385 -24.46 19.01 -10.22
C PHE A 385 -25.70 18.38 -10.88
N ASP A 386 -25.61 18.09 -12.18
CA ASP A 386 -26.73 17.49 -12.92
C ASP A 386 -27.10 16.15 -12.30
N GLU A 387 -28.39 15.94 -12.04
CA GLU A 387 -28.94 14.75 -11.40
C GLU A 387 -28.47 14.50 -9.96
N ALA A 388 -27.72 15.44 -9.35
CA ALA A 388 -27.30 15.31 -7.97
C ALA A 388 -28.48 15.38 -6.99
N VAL A 389 -28.34 14.70 -5.86
CA VAL A 389 -29.34 14.63 -4.79
C VAL A 389 -28.74 15.15 -3.50
N PHE A 390 -29.38 16.14 -2.88
CA PHE A 390 -28.95 16.73 -1.61
C PHE A 390 -29.95 16.45 -0.50
N ALA A 391 -29.49 16.06 0.69
CA ALA A 391 -30.34 15.97 1.86
C ALA A 391 -30.90 17.34 2.27
N PRO A 392 -32.13 17.41 2.81
CA PRO A 392 -32.69 18.65 3.32
C PRO A 392 -31.83 19.22 4.45
N GLY A 393 -31.43 20.48 4.29
CA GLY A 393 -30.81 21.21 5.38
C GLY A 393 -29.32 20.99 5.58
N VAL A 394 -28.67 20.28 4.66
CA VAL A 394 -27.22 20.28 4.46
C VAL A 394 -26.72 21.72 4.38
N LEU A 395 -25.63 22.01 5.07
CA LEU A 395 -24.94 23.29 4.96
C LEU A 395 -24.08 23.29 3.71
N THR A 396 -24.21 24.35 2.92
CA THR A 396 -23.49 24.45 1.65
C THR A 396 -22.84 25.80 1.46
N ARG A 397 -21.67 25.78 0.84
CA ARG A 397 -21.05 26.91 0.14
C ARG A 397 -20.72 26.45 -1.27
N LEU A 398 -21.75 26.38 -2.13
CA LEU A 398 -21.60 25.94 -3.51
C LEU A 398 -20.96 27.03 -4.38
N PRO A 399 -20.17 26.65 -5.40
CA PRO A 399 -19.61 27.61 -6.34
C PRO A 399 -20.72 28.26 -7.17
N HIS A 400 -20.60 29.56 -7.41
CA HIS A 400 -21.55 30.30 -8.25
C HIS A 400 -21.12 30.24 -9.72
N LYS A 401 -22.05 29.85 -10.62
CA LYS A 401 -21.87 30.03 -12.08
C LYS A 401 -21.65 31.53 -12.37
N ASN A 402 -20.45 31.89 -12.83
CA ASN A 402 -20.05 33.22 -13.32
C ASN A 402 -19.75 34.31 -12.26
N GLN A 403 -18.60 34.24 -11.58
CA GLN A 403 -17.83 35.46 -11.35
C GLN A 403 -16.56 35.42 -12.20
N PRO A 404 -16.33 36.41 -13.09
CA PRO A 404 -15.01 36.56 -13.68
C PRO A 404 -13.99 36.80 -12.57
N SER A 405 -12.77 36.35 -12.81
CA SER A 405 -11.59 36.51 -11.96
C SER A 405 -11.17 37.97 -11.78
N ASP A 406 -12.02 38.80 -11.16
CA ASP A 406 -11.56 40.03 -10.57
C ASP A 406 -10.79 39.62 -9.31
N GLY A 407 -9.47 39.54 -9.42
CA GLY A 407 -8.52 39.04 -8.41
C GLY A 407 -8.48 39.80 -7.07
N HIS A 408 -9.60 40.39 -6.63
CA HIS A 408 -9.76 41.21 -5.45
C HIS A 408 -11.07 40.96 -4.65
N GLN A 409 -11.87 39.92 -4.95
CA GLN A 409 -12.95 39.50 -4.04
C GLN A 409 -12.56 38.21 -3.30
N HIS A 410 -12.25 38.36 -2.02
CA HIS A 410 -12.14 37.25 -1.08
C HIS A 410 -13.49 36.51 -1.01
N THR A 411 -13.49 35.27 -1.47
CA THR A 411 -14.56 34.27 -1.35
C THR A 411 -14.88 33.91 0.10
N ASP A 412 -14.07 34.36 1.08
CA ASP A 412 -14.28 34.33 2.54
C ASP A 412 -15.59 34.96 3.03
N THR A 413 -16.35 35.62 2.17
CA THR A 413 -17.55 36.37 2.54
C THR A 413 -18.88 35.68 2.20
N VAL A 414 -18.85 34.52 1.51
CA VAL A 414 -20.07 33.74 1.27
C VAL A 414 -20.47 33.04 2.56
N PRO A 415 -21.61 33.38 3.18
CA PRO A 415 -22.04 32.74 4.41
C PRO A 415 -22.39 31.28 4.14
N VAL A 416 -22.04 30.39 5.07
CA VAL A 416 -22.53 29.02 5.09
C VAL A 416 -24.06 29.07 5.14
N MET A 417 -24.72 28.49 4.13
CA MET A 417 -26.16 28.53 3.99
C MET A 417 -26.76 27.14 4.10
N LYS A 418 -27.84 27.05 4.88
CA LYS A 418 -28.68 25.86 4.91
C LYS A 418 -29.39 25.71 3.56
N LEU A 419 -29.18 24.59 2.87
CA LEU A 419 -29.77 24.34 1.57
C LEU A 419 -31.29 24.20 1.71
N THR A 420 -32.03 25.10 1.05
CA THR A 420 -33.50 25.14 1.06
C THR A 420 -34.12 24.90 -0.32
N GLN A 421 -33.31 25.02 -1.38
CA GLN A 421 -33.63 24.70 -2.76
C GLN A 421 -32.39 24.05 -3.39
N ALA A 422 -32.59 23.03 -4.21
CA ALA A 422 -31.49 22.36 -4.91
C ALA A 422 -30.88 23.28 -5.98
N PRO A 423 -29.56 23.13 -6.28
CA PRO A 423 -28.96 23.81 -7.42
C PRO A 423 -29.58 23.33 -8.75
N VAL A 424 -29.34 24.07 -9.83
CA VAL A 424 -29.86 23.71 -11.16
C VAL A 424 -29.33 22.33 -11.55
N GLY A 425 -30.21 21.47 -12.06
CA GLY A 425 -29.89 20.09 -12.42
C GLY A 425 -30.05 19.09 -11.28
N ALA A 426 -30.01 19.55 -10.03
CA ALA A 426 -30.12 18.72 -8.84
C ALA A 426 -31.54 18.71 -8.23
N ARG A 427 -31.74 17.84 -7.24
CA ARG A 427 -32.97 17.80 -6.42
C ARG A 427 -32.68 17.60 -4.94
N LEU A 428 -33.69 17.90 -4.12
CA LEU A 428 -33.65 17.61 -2.69
C LEU A 428 -34.22 16.21 -2.43
N LEU A 429 -33.58 15.49 -1.51
CA LEU A 429 -34.05 14.22 -0.98
C LEU A 429 -35.33 14.44 -0.13
N PRO A 430 -36.35 13.56 -0.23
CA PRO A 430 -37.46 13.56 0.71
C PRO A 430 -37.00 13.38 2.17
N ALA A 431 -37.75 13.93 3.13
CA ALA A 431 -37.34 13.92 4.54
C ALA A 431 -37.39 12.51 5.17
N ASP A 432 -38.32 11.68 4.73
CA ASP A 432 -38.46 10.27 5.09
C ASP A 432 -37.27 9.44 4.57
N GLU A 433 -36.85 9.67 3.33
CA GLU A 433 -35.65 9.02 2.77
C GLU A 433 -34.37 9.43 3.52
N ALA A 434 -34.25 10.70 3.91
CA ALA A 434 -33.12 11.15 4.74
C ALA A 434 -33.09 10.44 6.11
N GLU A 435 -34.25 10.24 6.74
CA GLU A 435 -34.36 9.50 8.02
C GLU A 435 -34.01 8.01 7.86
N GLN A 436 -34.42 7.40 6.75
CA GLN A 436 -34.04 6.03 6.40
C GLN A 436 -32.52 5.90 6.23
N ALA A 437 -31.89 6.84 5.52
CA ALA A 437 -30.44 6.88 5.36
C ALA A 437 -29.70 6.94 6.71
N HIS A 438 -30.13 7.83 7.60
CA HIS A 438 -29.55 7.95 8.95
C HIS A 438 -29.69 6.65 9.75
N THR A 439 -30.83 5.96 9.59
CA THR A 439 -31.06 4.66 10.23
C THR A 439 -30.07 3.62 9.72
N LEU A 440 -29.90 3.50 8.40
CA LEU A 440 -28.94 2.58 7.78
C LEU A 440 -27.49 2.91 8.18
N LEU A 441 -27.10 4.18 8.16
CA LEU A 441 -25.76 4.61 8.55
C LEU A 441 -25.44 4.27 10.02
N SER A 442 -26.43 4.35 10.91
CA SER A 442 -26.23 4.11 12.34
C SER A 442 -25.82 2.66 12.68
N THR A 443 -26.11 1.69 11.81
CA THR A 443 -25.78 0.28 12.04
C THR A 443 -24.36 -0.07 11.57
N ILE A 444 -23.83 0.66 10.60
CA ILE A 444 -22.57 0.35 9.91
C ILE A 444 -21.37 0.32 10.87
N PRO A 445 -21.12 1.31 11.75
CA PRO A 445 -19.95 1.28 12.64
C PRO A 445 -19.88 0.01 13.50
N HIS A 446 -21.03 -0.49 13.97
CA HIS A 446 -21.08 -1.72 14.77
C HIS A 446 -20.77 -2.98 13.94
N GLN A 447 -21.25 -3.02 12.70
CA GLN A 447 -20.99 -4.14 11.79
C GLN A 447 -19.52 -4.16 11.35
N ILE A 448 -18.93 -3.00 11.03
CA ILE A 448 -17.48 -2.88 10.76
C ILE A 448 -16.67 -3.35 11.97
N ALA A 449 -17.01 -2.88 13.17
CA ALA A 449 -16.30 -3.31 14.38
C ALA A 449 -16.38 -4.84 14.59
N THR A 450 -17.45 -5.49 14.11
CA THR A 450 -17.57 -6.95 14.11
C THR A 450 -16.59 -7.59 13.13
N VAL A 451 -16.41 -7.04 11.93
CA VAL A 451 -15.41 -7.50 10.95
C VAL A 451 -13.99 -7.28 11.48
N GLN A 452 -13.70 -6.10 12.03
CA GLN A 452 -12.39 -5.73 12.60
C GLN A 452 -12.03 -6.59 13.83
N GLY A 453 -13.01 -6.88 14.68
CA GLY A 453 -12.86 -7.67 15.90
C GLY A 453 -12.71 -9.18 15.68
N LYS A 454 -12.88 -9.69 14.45
CA LYS A 454 -12.57 -11.08 14.13
C LYS A 454 -11.05 -11.26 14.15
N GLU A 455 -10.53 -11.79 15.24
CA GLU A 455 -9.18 -12.37 15.28
C GLU A 455 -9.22 -13.71 14.53
N GLY A 456 -8.32 -13.92 13.57
CA GLY A 456 -8.13 -15.29 13.08
C GLY A 456 -7.53 -15.45 11.70
N GLU A 457 -6.99 -16.65 11.54
CA GLU A 457 -6.34 -17.24 10.37
C GLU A 457 -7.29 -17.39 9.14
N ASN A 458 -8.58 -17.03 9.25
CA ASN A 458 -9.60 -17.18 8.18
C ASN A 458 -9.87 -15.89 7.37
N MET A 459 -8.94 -14.94 7.37
CA MET A 459 -9.15 -13.62 6.75
C MET A 459 -8.15 -13.38 5.61
N ASN A 460 -8.64 -13.26 4.38
CA ASN A 460 -7.91 -12.73 3.22
C ASN A 460 -8.73 -11.60 2.56
N PHE A 461 -8.19 -10.94 1.54
CA PHE A 461 -8.85 -9.78 0.95
C PHE A 461 -10.27 -10.09 0.45
N LEU A 462 -10.50 -11.28 -0.14
CA LEU A 462 -11.81 -11.71 -0.62
C LEU A 462 -12.82 -11.80 0.53
N THR A 463 -12.49 -12.57 1.57
CA THR A 463 -13.44 -12.79 2.67
C THR A 463 -13.74 -11.49 3.43
N VAL A 464 -12.73 -10.65 3.67
CA VAL A 464 -12.95 -9.36 4.36
C VAL A 464 -13.70 -8.37 3.46
N SER A 465 -13.35 -8.28 2.18
CA SER A 465 -14.02 -7.37 1.23
C SER A 465 -15.49 -7.75 1.04
N ASP A 466 -15.82 -9.04 0.91
CA ASP A 466 -17.20 -9.50 0.80
C ASP A 466 -18.02 -9.18 2.04
N GLU A 467 -17.45 -9.38 3.23
CA GLU A 467 -18.11 -9.03 4.49
C GLU A 467 -18.34 -7.52 4.62
N LEU A 468 -17.34 -6.70 4.30
CA LEU A 468 -17.45 -5.24 4.33
C LEU A 468 -18.45 -4.72 3.29
N ARG A 469 -18.46 -5.29 2.08
CA ARG A 469 -19.44 -4.94 1.05
C ARG A 469 -20.86 -5.27 1.51
N ALA A 470 -21.07 -6.42 2.16
CA ALA A 470 -22.35 -6.79 2.74
C ALA A 470 -22.83 -5.82 3.84
N VAL A 471 -21.91 -5.22 4.61
CA VAL A 471 -22.24 -4.17 5.59
C VAL A 471 -22.86 -2.94 4.93
N THR A 472 -22.43 -2.59 3.72
CA THR A 472 -22.93 -1.41 2.97
C THR A 472 -23.98 -1.73 1.92
N GLU A 473 -24.34 -3.00 1.71
CA GLU A 473 -25.22 -3.43 0.62
C GLU A 473 -26.59 -2.75 0.68
N SER A 474 -27.28 -2.77 1.83
CA SER A 474 -28.57 -2.10 1.98
C SER A 474 -28.48 -0.59 1.81
N LEU A 475 -27.35 0.03 2.17
CA LEU A 475 -27.12 1.46 1.99
C LEU A 475 -26.90 1.79 0.50
N TRP A 476 -26.17 0.92 -0.21
CA TRP A 476 -25.97 1.03 -1.65
C TRP A 476 -27.28 0.87 -2.42
N GLU A 477 -28.07 -0.19 -2.14
CA GLU A 477 -29.38 -0.41 -2.76
C GLU A 477 -30.32 0.78 -2.56
N TRP A 478 -30.37 1.30 -1.33
CA TRP A 478 -31.12 2.52 -1.01
C TRP A 478 -30.62 3.72 -1.81
N SER A 479 -29.30 3.92 -1.93
CA SER A 479 -28.73 5.05 -2.67
C SER A 479 -29.06 5.01 -4.16
N GLN A 480 -29.17 3.81 -4.76
CA GLN A 480 -29.56 3.63 -6.16
C GLN A 480 -31.04 3.99 -6.36
N GLN A 481 -31.94 3.46 -5.52
CA GLN A 481 -33.38 3.83 -5.55
C GLN A 481 -33.56 5.34 -5.44
N VAL A 482 -32.84 5.94 -4.49
CA VAL A 482 -32.84 7.37 -4.28
C VAL A 482 -32.42 8.16 -5.50
N ARG A 483 -31.46 7.69 -6.30
CA ARG A 483 -30.98 8.37 -7.52
C ARG A 483 -31.93 8.17 -8.70
N ASP A 484 -32.44 6.96 -8.87
CA ASP A 484 -33.43 6.62 -9.90
C ASP A 484 -34.78 7.33 -9.69
N GLY A 485 -35.05 7.79 -8.47
CA GLY A 485 -36.27 8.51 -8.12
C GLY A 485 -37.47 7.59 -7.91
N GLU A 486 -37.20 6.33 -7.56
CA GLU A 486 -38.16 5.34 -7.07
C GLU A 486 -38.43 5.55 -5.58
#